data_AF-A0A923A5K2-F1
#
_entry.id   AF-A0A923A5K2-F1
#
_cell.length_a   1.000
_cell.length_b   1.000
_cell.length_c   1.000
_cell.angle_alpha   90.00
_cell.angle_beta   90.00
_cell.angle_gamma   90.00
#
_symmetry.space_group_name_H-M   'P 1'
#
loop_
_entity.id
_entity.type
_entity.pdbx_description
1 polymer ?
#
loop_
_entity_poly.entity_id
_entity_poly.type
_entity_poly.pdbx_seq_one_letter_code
_entity_poly.pdbx_strand_id
1 'polypeptide(L)'
;MKCPGQDSRYWKPGAIFEARCPKCGREVEFFKDDTARKCYQCGHRFINPSIDFGCASYCEFAEQCIGTLPPELLAQKENLLKDRVAIEMKKYFKTDFRRIGHATRVARYAEQIGKEEGGNLAVVLSAAYLHDIGIHEAERKHGSTAAGYQELEGPPIAREIMEKLGAKKELTEEVCDI
;
A
#
# COMPACT_ATOMS: atom_id res chain seq x y z
N MET A 1 12.39 22.91 -0.80
CA MET A 1 11.00 22.56 -1.19
C MET A 1 10.09 22.96 -0.02
N LYS A 2 8.90 23.51 -0.27
CA LYS A 2 7.91 23.84 0.78
C LYS A 2 6.86 22.74 0.80
N CYS A 3 6.68 22.06 1.94
CA CYS A 3 5.69 21.00 2.03
C CYS A 3 4.27 21.60 1.94
N PRO A 4 3.36 20.99 1.18
CA PRO A 4 1.96 21.38 1.19
C PRO A 4 1.41 21.33 2.62
N GLY A 5 0.94 22.45 3.15
CA GLY A 5 0.38 22.53 4.52
C GLY A 5 1.31 23.06 5.61
N GLN A 6 2.61 23.24 5.35
CA GLN A 6 3.58 23.86 6.29
C GLN A 6 3.54 25.39 6.30
N ASP A 7 2.79 26.03 5.40
CA ASP A 7 2.68 27.48 5.39
C ASP A 7 1.68 27.96 6.45
N SER A 8 2.22 28.42 7.58
CA SER A 8 1.46 28.89 8.75
C SER A 8 0.55 30.08 8.46
N ARG A 9 0.75 30.78 7.34
CA ARG A 9 -0.11 31.91 6.91
C ARG A 9 -1.51 31.47 6.49
N TYR A 10 -1.70 30.19 6.14
CA TYR A 10 -3.00 29.65 5.73
C TYR A 10 -3.65 28.76 6.80
N TRP A 11 -3.14 28.81 8.03
CA TRP A 11 -3.68 28.00 9.11
C TRP A 11 -5.01 28.57 9.62
N LYS A 12 -5.97 27.66 9.82
CA LYS A 12 -7.29 27.97 10.38
C LYS A 12 -7.26 27.77 11.90
N PRO A 13 -8.23 28.34 12.66
CA PRO A 13 -8.45 27.97 14.05
C PRO A 13 -8.54 26.44 14.19
N GLY A 14 -7.74 25.85 15.10
CA GLY A 14 -7.56 24.40 15.22
C GLY A 14 -6.29 23.82 14.57
N ALA A 15 -5.40 24.67 14.03
CA ALA A 15 -4.08 24.24 13.56
C ALA A 15 -3.08 23.90 14.69
N ILE A 16 -3.43 24.21 15.93
CA ILE A 16 -2.77 23.74 17.15
C ILE A 16 -3.82 22.97 17.93
N PHE A 17 -3.48 21.77 18.37
CA PHE A 17 -4.38 20.92 19.13
C PHE A 17 -3.59 20.10 20.15
N GLU A 18 -4.27 19.58 21.16
CA GLU A 18 -3.65 18.78 22.21
C GLU A 18 -3.88 17.29 21.97
N ALA A 19 -2.85 16.49 22.18
CA ALA A 19 -2.93 15.03 22.16
C ALA A 19 -2.42 14.45 23.48
N ARG A 20 -3.07 13.38 23.95
CA ARG A 20 -2.64 12.67 25.15
C ARG A 20 -1.46 11.76 24.83
N CYS A 21 -0.41 11.86 25.62
CA CYS A 21 0.73 10.96 25.51
C CYS A 21 0.31 9.52 25.81
N PRO A 22 0.58 8.55 24.92
CA PRO A 22 0.16 7.16 25.12
C PRO A 22 0.85 6.47 26.30
N LYS A 23 1.98 7.03 26.78
CA LYS A 23 2.76 6.44 27.89
C LYS A 23 2.36 6.97 29.28
N CYS A 24 2.02 8.25 29.39
CA CYS A 24 1.76 8.88 30.69
C CYS A 24 0.45 9.69 30.77
N GLY A 25 -0.33 9.74 29.69
CA GLY A 25 -1.63 10.41 29.63
C GLY A 25 -1.59 11.94 29.63
N ARG A 26 -0.40 12.55 29.76
CA ARG A 26 -0.24 14.01 29.76
C ARG A 26 -0.58 14.61 28.40
N GLU A 27 -1.26 15.75 28.40
CA GLU A 27 -1.51 16.55 27.21
C GLU A 27 -0.20 17.14 26.67
N VAL A 28 -0.01 16.99 25.37
CA VAL A 28 1.10 17.55 24.60
C VAL A 28 0.49 18.31 23.44
N GLU A 29 0.89 19.57 23.30
CA GLU A 29 0.49 20.41 22.18
C GLU A 29 1.19 19.98 20.91
N PHE A 30 0.41 19.83 19.84
CA PHE A 30 0.87 19.56 18.48
C PHE A 30 0.45 20.68 17.57
N PHE A 31 1.36 21.04 16.67
CA PHE A 31 1.09 21.88 15.53
C PHE A 31 0.70 20.97 14.35
N LYS A 32 -0.14 21.47 13.45
CA LYS A 32 -0.63 20.73 12.29
C LYS A 32 0.49 20.13 11.43
N ASP A 33 1.65 20.76 11.41
CA ASP A 33 2.83 20.34 10.66
C ASP A 33 3.87 19.56 11.48
N ASP A 34 3.68 19.42 12.79
CA ASP A 34 4.53 18.57 13.60
C ASP A 34 4.30 17.11 13.20
N THR A 35 5.35 16.42 12.76
CA THR A 35 5.27 14.96 12.49
C THR A 35 5.27 14.16 13.78
N ALA A 36 6.07 14.57 14.77
CA ALA A 36 6.13 13.94 16.08
C ALA A 36 6.63 14.92 17.14
N ARG A 37 6.14 14.79 18.38
CA ARG A 37 6.61 15.57 19.54
C ARG A 37 7.07 14.67 20.67
N LYS A 38 7.97 15.20 21.49
CA LYS A 38 8.44 14.56 22.72
C LYS A 38 7.58 15.05 23.88
N CYS A 39 7.01 14.11 24.65
CA CYS A 39 6.31 14.45 25.88
C CYS A 39 7.28 15.09 26.88
N TYR A 40 6.93 16.28 27.38
CA TYR A 40 7.73 17.01 28.37
C TYR A 40 7.85 16.28 29.72
N GLN A 41 6.88 15.43 30.06
CA GLN A 41 6.85 14.71 31.34
C GLN A 41 7.63 13.40 31.33
N CYS A 42 7.38 12.52 30.34
CA CYS A 42 7.98 11.18 30.32
C CYS A 42 9.08 11.00 29.26
N GLY A 43 9.32 12.02 28.44
CA GLY A 43 10.31 11.98 27.36
C GLY A 43 9.96 11.07 26.18
N HIS A 44 8.78 10.44 26.18
CA HIS A 44 8.32 9.59 25.08
C HIS A 44 8.01 10.43 23.84
N ARG A 45 8.62 10.08 22.71
CA ARG A 45 8.34 10.70 21.41
C ARG A 45 7.21 9.93 20.74
N PHE A 46 6.16 10.63 20.32
CA PHE A 46 5.02 10.03 19.64
C PHE A 46 4.56 10.90 18.47
N ILE A 47 3.96 10.22 17.50
CA ILE A 47 3.52 10.81 16.23
C ILE A 47 2.28 11.67 16.49
N ASN A 48 2.17 12.76 15.73
CA ASN A 48 0.98 13.59 15.69
C ASN A 48 -0.25 12.75 15.27
N PRO A 49 -1.27 12.58 16.14
CA PRO A 49 -2.42 11.74 15.80
C PRO A 49 -3.32 12.32 14.70
N SER A 50 -3.23 13.62 14.44
CA SER A 50 -4.05 14.35 13.47
C SER A 50 -3.29 14.62 12.15
N ILE A 51 -2.10 14.03 11.97
CA ILE A 51 -1.34 14.23 10.74
C ILE A 51 -1.98 13.43 9.60
N ASP A 52 -2.37 14.15 8.55
CA ASP A 52 -2.89 13.55 7.33
C ASP A 52 -1.72 13.14 6.44
N PHE A 53 -1.49 11.83 6.35
CA PHE A 53 -0.46 11.24 5.48
C PHE A 53 -0.84 11.25 3.99
N GLY A 54 -1.92 11.92 3.59
CA GLY A 54 -2.28 12.11 2.18
C GLY A 54 -1.10 12.59 1.34
N CYS A 55 -0.27 13.51 1.86
CA CYS A 55 0.92 13.99 1.17
C CYS A 55 2.08 12.98 1.12
N ALA A 56 2.19 12.11 2.12
CA ALA A 56 3.23 11.10 2.19
C ALA A 56 2.98 9.93 1.24
N SER A 57 1.75 9.78 0.71
CA SER A 57 1.42 8.74 -0.26
C SER A 57 2.11 8.92 -1.63
N TYR A 58 2.48 10.16 -1.99
CA TYR A 58 3.11 10.50 -3.28
C TYR A 58 4.47 11.20 -3.14
N CYS A 59 4.99 11.36 -1.92
CA CYS A 59 6.25 12.05 -1.66
C CYS A 59 7.42 11.05 -1.62
N GLU A 60 8.46 11.29 -2.42
CA GLU A 60 9.69 10.48 -2.48
C GLU A 60 10.46 10.48 -1.15
N PHE A 61 10.31 11.52 -0.33
CA PHE A 61 10.97 11.67 0.98
C PHE A 61 10.09 11.22 2.16
N ALA A 62 8.99 10.53 1.89
CA ALA A 62 8.00 10.14 2.91
C ALA A 62 8.62 9.31 4.05
N GLU A 63 9.56 8.40 3.75
CA GLU A 63 10.19 7.55 4.77
C GLU A 63 11.00 8.36 5.80
N GLN A 64 11.66 9.44 5.35
CA GLN A 64 12.42 10.33 6.24
C GLN A 64 11.51 11.19 7.13
N CYS A 65 10.32 11.54 6.63
CA CYS A 65 9.34 12.32 7.40
C CYS A 65 8.54 11.48 8.40
N ILE A 66 8.24 10.23 8.05
CA ILE A 66 7.37 9.37 8.85
C ILE A 66 8.17 8.56 9.88
N GLY A 67 9.46 8.27 9.63
CA GLY A 67 10.40 7.66 10.59
C GLY A 67 9.89 6.39 11.26
N THR A 68 10.29 5.21 10.75
CA THR A 68 9.87 3.86 11.23
C THR A 68 8.44 3.83 11.77
N LEU A 69 7.49 3.75 10.85
CA LEU A 69 6.07 3.53 11.14
C LEU A 69 5.92 2.43 12.20
N PRO A 70 5.01 2.61 13.19
CA PRO A 70 4.62 1.53 14.08
C PRO A 70 4.26 0.28 13.25
N PRO A 71 4.62 -0.94 13.70
CA PRO A 71 4.30 -2.18 13.00
C PRO A 71 2.83 -2.29 12.60
N GLU A 72 1.93 -1.74 13.41
CA GLU A 72 0.49 -1.70 13.16
C GLU A 72 0.13 -0.88 11.90
N LEU A 73 0.87 0.19 11.64
CA LEU A 73 0.68 1.09 10.50
C LEU A 73 1.33 0.53 9.22
N LEU A 74 2.42 -0.23 9.36
CA LEU A 74 2.98 -1.03 8.26
C LEU A 74 2.01 -2.13 7.83
N ALA A 75 1.42 -2.85 8.78
CA ALA A 75 0.38 -3.84 8.51
C ALA A 75 -0.88 -3.22 7.87
N GLN A 76 -1.25 -1.99 8.23
CA GLN A 76 -2.32 -1.25 7.53
C GLN A 76 -1.92 -0.91 6.09
N LYS A 77 -0.67 -0.50 5.84
CA LYS A 77 -0.17 -0.21 4.49
C LYS A 77 -0.13 -1.46 3.60
N GLU A 78 0.21 -2.63 4.15
CA GLU A 78 0.17 -3.91 3.43
C GLU A 78 -1.26 -4.36 3.12
N ASN A 79 -2.19 -4.15 4.06
CA ASN A 79 -3.62 -4.36 3.80
C ASN A 79 -4.17 -3.38 2.74
N LEU A 80 -3.64 -2.16 2.66
CA LEU A 80 -3.97 -1.23 1.58
C LEU A 80 -3.37 -1.67 0.24
N LEU A 81 -2.22 -2.36 0.22
CA LEU A 81 -1.58 -2.82 -1.01
C LEU A 81 -2.44 -3.88 -1.70
N LYS A 82 -2.93 -4.90 -0.98
CA LYS A 82 -3.79 -5.96 -1.56
C LYS A 82 -5.07 -5.39 -2.20
N ASP A 83 -5.69 -4.39 -1.59
CA ASP A 83 -6.92 -3.77 -2.11
C ASP A 83 -6.61 -2.94 -3.37
N ARG A 84 -5.45 -2.27 -3.40
CA ARG A 84 -5.00 -1.50 -4.55
C ARG A 84 -4.62 -2.40 -5.73
N VAL A 85 -3.98 -3.55 -5.50
CA VAL A 85 -3.69 -4.54 -6.55
C VAL A 85 -4.98 -5.04 -7.19
N ALA A 86 -6.00 -5.35 -6.38
CA ALA A 86 -7.30 -5.77 -6.88
C ALA A 86 -7.97 -4.70 -7.77
N ILE A 87 -7.80 -3.41 -7.44
CA ILE A 87 -8.32 -2.29 -8.25
C ILE A 87 -7.57 -2.17 -9.58
N GLU A 88 -6.24 -2.25 -9.56
CA GLU A 88 -5.44 -2.15 -10.79
C GLU A 88 -5.68 -3.35 -11.72
N MET A 89 -5.81 -4.56 -11.17
CA MET A 89 -6.23 -5.76 -11.93
C MET A 89 -7.57 -5.52 -12.64
N LYS A 90 -8.58 -4.98 -11.93
CA LYS A 90 -9.88 -4.67 -12.53
C LYS A 90 -9.78 -3.63 -13.64
N LYS A 91 -8.95 -2.59 -13.45
CA LYS A 91 -8.71 -1.57 -14.48
C LYS A 91 -8.02 -2.15 -15.71
N TYR A 92 -7.09 -3.09 -15.51
CA TYR A 92 -6.40 -3.77 -16.60
C TYR A 92 -7.37 -4.60 -17.45
N PHE A 93 -8.18 -5.45 -16.80
CA PHE A 93 -9.16 -6.29 -17.48
C PHE A 93 -10.37 -5.55 -18.04
N LYS A 94 -10.61 -4.30 -17.63
CA LYS A 94 -11.70 -3.41 -18.10
C LYS A 94 -13.08 -4.08 -18.01
N THR A 95 -13.61 -4.54 -19.14
CA THR A 95 -14.95 -5.13 -19.27
C THR A 95 -14.92 -6.67 -19.26
N ASP A 96 -13.76 -7.29 -19.06
CA ASP A 96 -13.63 -8.73 -18.94
C ASP A 96 -14.06 -9.23 -17.55
N PHE A 97 -15.37 -9.18 -17.31
CA PHE A 97 -15.97 -9.60 -16.03
C PHE A 97 -15.73 -11.07 -15.73
N ARG A 98 -15.51 -11.91 -16.75
CA ARG A 98 -15.22 -13.33 -16.58
C ARG A 98 -13.86 -13.52 -15.91
N ARG A 99 -12.81 -12.86 -16.42
CA ARG A 99 -11.45 -12.92 -15.85
C ARG A 99 -11.37 -12.21 -14.50
N ILE A 100 -12.00 -11.05 -14.36
CA ILE A 100 -12.11 -10.35 -13.07
C ILE A 100 -12.76 -11.24 -12.02
N GLY A 101 -13.88 -11.89 -12.37
CA GLY A 101 -14.58 -12.81 -11.48
C GLY A 101 -13.75 -14.05 -11.14
N HIS A 102 -12.98 -14.58 -12.09
CA HIS A 102 -12.06 -15.69 -11.85
C HIS A 102 -10.96 -15.30 -10.85
N ALA A 103 -10.18 -14.25 -11.14
CA ALA A 103 -9.12 -13.76 -10.27
C ALA A 103 -9.63 -13.42 -8.86
N THR A 104 -10.82 -12.82 -8.74
CA THR A 104 -11.44 -12.53 -7.43
C THR A 104 -11.75 -13.81 -6.64
N ARG A 105 -12.21 -14.88 -7.30
CA ARG A 105 -12.45 -16.18 -6.62
C ARG A 105 -11.16 -16.85 -6.19
N VAL A 106 -10.13 -16.82 -7.04
CA VAL A 106 -8.80 -17.35 -6.72
C VAL A 106 -8.22 -16.63 -5.51
N ALA A 107 -8.21 -15.29 -5.52
CA ALA A 107 -7.75 -14.49 -4.39
C ALA A 107 -8.53 -14.77 -3.11
N ARG A 108 -9.85 -15.00 -3.18
CA ARG A 108 -10.65 -15.35 -2.01
C ARG A 108 -10.21 -16.68 -1.38
N TYR A 109 -10.00 -17.71 -2.18
CA TYR A 109 -9.52 -19.01 -1.66
C TYR A 109 -8.08 -18.91 -1.16
N ALA A 110 -7.21 -18.21 -1.89
CA ALA A 110 -5.84 -17.96 -1.49
C ALA A 110 -5.75 -17.19 -0.16
N GLU A 111 -6.66 -16.25 0.10
CA GLU A 111 -6.72 -15.54 1.38
C GLU A 111 -7.07 -16.47 2.54
N GLN A 112 -8.04 -17.38 2.35
CA GLN A 112 -8.44 -18.33 3.39
C GLN A 112 -7.28 -19.27 3.73
N ILE A 113 -6.68 -19.88 2.72
CA ILE A 113 -5.54 -20.80 2.88
C ILE A 113 -4.34 -20.05 3.48
N GLY A 114 -4.02 -18.84 2.97
CA GLY A 114 -2.91 -18.05 3.47
C GLY A 114 -3.07 -17.64 4.93
N LYS A 115 -4.30 -17.39 5.41
CA LYS A 115 -4.58 -17.11 6.83
C LYS A 115 -4.39 -18.34 7.70
N GLU A 116 -4.82 -19.51 7.22
CA GLU A 116 -4.72 -20.78 7.94
C GLU A 116 -3.26 -21.26 8.04
N GLU A 117 -2.50 -21.14 6.95
CA GLU A 117 -1.10 -21.57 6.86
C GLU A 117 -0.09 -20.51 7.36
N GLY A 118 -0.57 -19.33 7.78
CA GLY A 118 0.29 -18.23 8.24
C GLY A 118 1.18 -17.63 7.13
N GLY A 119 0.75 -17.72 5.88
CA GLY A 119 1.47 -17.17 4.73
C GLY A 119 1.43 -15.63 4.68
N ASN A 120 2.39 -15.03 3.97
CA ASN A 120 2.40 -13.60 3.73
C ASN A 120 1.26 -13.20 2.79
N LEU A 121 0.15 -12.69 3.35
CA LEU A 121 -1.03 -12.34 2.57
C LEU A 121 -0.79 -11.26 1.51
N ALA A 122 0.20 -10.38 1.70
CA ALA A 122 0.53 -9.37 0.70
C ALA A 122 1.09 -10.02 -0.57
N VAL A 123 1.94 -11.03 -0.42
CA VAL A 123 2.50 -11.81 -1.54
C VAL A 123 1.41 -12.71 -2.14
N VAL A 124 0.76 -13.53 -1.30
CA VAL A 124 -0.24 -14.52 -1.72
C VAL A 124 -1.38 -13.87 -2.51
N LEU A 125 -1.93 -12.75 -2.03
CA LEU A 125 -3.03 -12.10 -2.71
C LEU A 125 -2.58 -11.36 -3.96
N SER A 126 -1.40 -10.75 -3.95
CA SER A 126 -0.88 -10.07 -5.14
C SER A 126 -0.63 -11.08 -6.27
N ALA A 127 0.02 -12.21 -5.96
CA ALA A 127 0.20 -13.31 -6.90
C ALA A 127 -1.16 -13.86 -7.40
N ALA A 128 -2.10 -14.12 -6.49
CA ALA A 128 -3.43 -14.61 -6.86
C ALA A 128 -4.21 -13.66 -7.79
N TYR A 129 -4.11 -12.34 -7.58
CA TYR A 129 -4.76 -11.36 -8.46
C TYR A 129 -4.06 -11.20 -9.81
N LEU A 130 -2.74 -11.41 -9.87
CA LEU A 130 -1.92 -11.13 -11.04
C LEU A 130 -1.53 -12.38 -11.84
N HIS A 131 -1.80 -13.60 -11.37
CA HIS A 131 -1.38 -14.83 -12.03
C HIS A 131 -1.79 -14.90 -13.53
N ASP A 132 -3.03 -14.52 -13.82
CA ASP A 132 -3.63 -14.54 -15.16
C ASP A 132 -3.50 -13.19 -15.91
N ILE A 133 -2.71 -12.23 -15.40
CA ILE A 133 -2.65 -10.88 -15.98
C ILE A 133 -2.09 -10.86 -17.40
N GLY A 134 -1.27 -11.86 -17.74
CA GLY A 134 -0.63 -12.01 -19.06
C GLY A 134 -1.58 -12.37 -20.20
N ILE A 135 -2.83 -12.78 -19.92
CA ILE A 135 -3.71 -13.33 -20.97
C ILE A 135 -4.00 -12.32 -22.10
N HIS A 136 -4.24 -11.04 -21.77
CA HIS A 136 -4.52 -10.02 -22.81
C HIS A 136 -3.32 -9.74 -23.71
N GLU A 137 -2.11 -9.68 -23.16
CA GLU A 137 -0.91 -9.48 -23.97
C GLU A 137 -0.54 -10.74 -24.75
N ALA A 138 -0.79 -11.93 -24.20
CA ALA A 138 -0.64 -13.19 -24.92
C ALA A 138 -1.58 -13.27 -26.14
N GLU A 139 -2.85 -12.92 -25.96
CA GLU A 139 -3.83 -12.82 -27.06
C GLU A 139 -3.42 -11.78 -28.11
N ARG A 140 -2.95 -10.60 -27.66
CA ARG A 140 -2.56 -9.50 -28.55
C ARG A 140 -1.32 -9.82 -29.37
N LYS A 141 -0.26 -10.37 -28.75
CA LYS A 141 1.04 -10.60 -29.40
C LYS A 141 1.11 -11.91 -30.15
N HIS A 142 0.54 -12.98 -29.58
CA HIS A 142 0.70 -14.34 -30.09
C HIS A 142 -0.59 -14.90 -30.69
N GLY A 143 -1.71 -14.18 -30.60
CA GLY A 143 -3.01 -14.65 -31.06
C GLY A 143 -3.51 -15.89 -30.30
N SER A 144 -2.93 -16.17 -29.13
CA SER A 144 -3.11 -17.42 -28.40
C SER A 144 -3.11 -17.18 -26.89
N THR A 145 -4.03 -17.84 -26.20
CA THR A 145 -4.07 -17.92 -24.74
C THR A 145 -3.34 -19.16 -24.24
N ALA A 146 -2.37 -19.71 -24.97
CA ALA A 146 -1.64 -20.88 -24.47
C ALA A 146 -0.85 -20.51 -23.21
N ALA A 147 -0.81 -21.42 -22.23
CA ALA A 147 -0.20 -21.19 -20.92
C ALA A 147 1.22 -20.61 -21.00
N GLY A 148 2.07 -21.16 -21.89
CA GLY A 148 3.44 -20.68 -22.05
C GLY A 148 3.57 -19.22 -22.53
N TYR A 149 2.59 -18.68 -23.25
CA TYR A 149 2.59 -17.25 -23.60
C TYR A 149 2.08 -16.37 -22.47
N GLN A 150 1.17 -16.87 -21.64
CA GLN A 150 0.69 -16.15 -20.46
C GLN A 150 1.80 -16.03 -19.41
N GLU A 151 2.55 -17.11 -19.17
CA GLU A 151 3.71 -17.14 -18.27
C GLU A 151 4.84 -16.22 -18.76
N LEU A 152 5.00 -16.07 -20.08
CA LEU A 152 5.98 -15.15 -20.66
C LEU A 152 5.58 -13.67 -20.49
N GLU A 153 4.30 -13.35 -20.72
CA GLU A 153 3.80 -11.97 -20.78
C GLU A 153 3.29 -11.45 -19.43
N GLY A 154 3.00 -12.34 -18.47
CA GLY A 154 2.48 -11.99 -17.14
C GLY A 154 3.46 -11.23 -16.24
N PRO A 155 4.69 -11.73 -16.01
CA PRO A 155 5.64 -11.12 -15.07
C PRO A 155 5.99 -9.65 -15.37
N PRO A 156 6.20 -9.23 -16.63
CA PRO A 156 6.42 -7.81 -16.95
C PRO A 156 5.25 -6.91 -16.53
N ILE A 157 4.01 -7.35 -16.74
CA ILE A 157 2.80 -6.58 -16.43
C ILE A 157 2.55 -6.56 -14.91
N ALA A 158 2.75 -7.70 -14.25
CA ALA A 158 2.66 -7.79 -12.79
C ALA A 158 3.66 -6.83 -12.14
N ARG A 159 4.91 -6.81 -12.62
CA ARG A 159 5.94 -5.87 -12.14
C ARG A 159 5.53 -4.42 -12.33
N GLU A 160 5.04 -4.04 -13.51
CA GLU A 160 4.58 -2.67 -13.77
C GLU A 160 3.47 -2.23 -12.79
N ILE A 161 2.49 -3.10 -12.55
CA ILE A 161 1.39 -2.83 -11.61
C ILE A 161 1.94 -2.65 -10.18
N MET A 162 2.85 -3.52 -9.75
CA MET A 162 3.42 -3.49 -8.39
C MET A 162 4.31 -2.25 -8.17
N GLU A 163 5.15 -1.90 -9.14
CA GLU A 163 5.99 -0.70 -9.11
C GLU A 163 5.14 0.58 -9.07
N LYS A 164 4.08 0.65 -9.90
CA LYS A 164 3.12 1.77 -9.90
C LYS A 164 2.44 1.95 -8.54
N LEU A 165 2.24 0.87 -7.79
CA LEU A 165 1.65 0.91 -6.46
C LEU A 165 2.66 1.27 -5.36
N GLY A 166 3.95 1.37 -5.69
CA GLY A 166 5.04 1.64 -4.74
C GLY A 166 5.38 0.43 -3.89
N ALA A 167 5.20 -0.79 -4.41
CA ALA A 167 5.63 -2.01 -3.75
C ALA A 167 7.15 -2.05 -3.63
N LYS A 168 7.65 -2.66 -2.55
CA LYS A 168 9.09 -2.90 -2.38
C LYS A 168 9.57 -3.87 -3.47
N LYS A 169 10.86 -3.79 -3.82
CA LYS A 169 11.45 -4.63 -4.86
C LYS A 169 11.38 -6.10 -4.48
N GLU A 170 11.71 -6.43 -3.23
CA GLU A 170 11.72 -7.81 -2.73
C GLU A 170 10.34 -8.46 -2.85
N LEU A 171 9.28 -7.72 -2.50
CA LEU A 171 7.91 -8.20 -2.61
C LEU A 171 7.45 -8.30 -4.08
N THR A 172 7.90 -7.38 -4.94
CA THR A 172 7.58 -7.43 -6.37
C THR A 172 8.25 -8.64 -7.04
N GLU A 173 9.50 -8.92 -6.71
CA GLU A 173 10.24 -10.09 -7.20
C GLU A 173 9.55 -11.38 -6.75
N GLU A 174 9.24 -11.51 -5.45
CA GLU A 174 8.56 -12.69 -4.91
C GLU A 174 7.19 -12.93 -5.57
N VAL A 175 6.43 -11.88 -5.87
CA VAL A 175 5.14 -11.99 -6.57
C VAL A 175 5.29 -12.38 -8.04
N CYS A 176 6.38 -11.99 -8.70
CA CYS A 176 6.63 -12.32 -10.12
C CYS A 176 7.20 -13.73 -10.31
N ASP A 177 7.76 -14.32 -9.26
CA ASP A 177 8.37 -15.66 -9.28
C ASP A 177 7.37 -16.80 -8.96
N ILE A 178 6.16 -16.46 -8.46
CA ILE A 178 5.05 -17.37 -8.16
C ILE A 178 4.16 -17.55 -9.39
#